data_AF-A0A7V0SEK3-F1
#
_entry.id   AF-A0A7V0SEK3-F1
#
_cell.length_a   1.000
_cell.length_b   1.000
_cell.length_c   1.000
_cell.angle_alpha   90.00
_cell.angle_beta   90.00
_cell.angle_gamma   90.00
#
_symmetry.space_group_name_H-M   'P 1'
#
loop_
_entity.id
_entity.type
_entity.pdbx_description
1 polymer ?
#
loop_
_entity_poly.entity_id
_entity_poly.type
_entity_poly.pdbx_seq_one_letter_code
_entity_poly.pdbx_strand_id
1 'polypeptide(L)'
;MDSPLPRLYLFDQDFHQDGIADIEGAVLEELSKLACLDAVGEGSSVAVTAGSRGIRHINRVTAAVVRYFKSLGARPFIIPAMGSHGGSTAEGQMAILASYGITEEAMGCEVRSSMEVVT
;
A
#
# COMPACT_ATOMS: atom_id res chain seq x y z
N MET A 1 -8.87 22.05 -36.47
CA MET A 1 -8.37 20.66 -36.52
C MET A 1 -9.57 19.75 -36.46
N ASP A 2 -10.15 19.42 -37.62
CA ASP A 2 -11.22 18.43 -37.74
C ASP A 2 -10.59 17.12 -38.20
N SER A 3 -10.10 16.33 -37.25
CA SER A 3 -9.67 14.96 -37.52
C SER A 3 -10.84 14.03 -37.20
N PRO A 4 -11.25 13.13 -38.10
CA PRO A 4 -12.30 12.17 -37.79
C PRO A 4 -11.84 11.28 -36.62
N LEU A 5 -12.76 11.02 -35.68
CA LEU A 5 -12.50 10.10 -34.58
C LEU A 5 -12.20 8.70 -35.13
N PRO A 6 -11.33 7.92 -34.46
CA PRO A 6 -11.09 6.54 -34.86
C PRO A 6 -12.36 5.70 -34.73
N ARG A 7 -12.42 4.56 -35.43
CA ARG A 7 -13.51 3.60 -35.25
C ARG A 7 -13.57 3.14 -33.80
N LEU A 8 -14.69 3.38 -33.15
CA LEU A 8 -14.97 2.93 -31.78
C LEU A 8 -15.81 1.65 -31.84
N TYR A 9 -15.55 0.75 -30.90
CA TYR A 9 -16.34 -0.47 -30.70
C TYR A 9 -16.89 -0.49 -29.29
N LEU A 10 -18.11 -0.99 -29.13
CA LEU A 10 -18.67 -1.26 -27.82
C LEU A 10 -18.14 -2.61 -27.34
N PHE A 11 -17.72 -2.66 -26.09
CA PHE A 11 -17.41 -3.89 -25.38
C PHE A 11 -18.18 -3.88 -24.06
N ASP A 12 -18.68 -5.04 -23.68
CA ASP A 12 -19.30 -5.27 -22.37
C ASP A 12 -18.35 -6.12 -21.54
N GLN A 13 -18.09 -5.70 -20.31
CA GLN A 13 -17.13 -6.33 -19.41
C GLN A 13 -17.83 -6.74 -18.12
N ASP A 14 -17.92 -8.04 -17.89
CA ASP A 14 -18.30 -8.58 -16.59
C ASP A 14 -17.03 -8.82 -15.75
N PHE A 15 -17.02 -8.29 -14.53
CA PHE A 15 -15.98 -8.55 -13.55
C PHE A 15 -16.53 -9.47 -12.47
N HIS A 16 -16.09 -10.73 -12.45
CA HIS A 16 -16.35 -11.60 -11.31
C HIS A 16 -15.72 -11.00 -10.05
N GLN A 17 -16.57 -10.69 -9.07
CA GLN A 17 -16.18 -10.13 -7.78
C GLN A 17 -16.25 -11.20 -6.70
N ASP A 18 -15.43 -12.24 -6.83
CA ASP A 18 -15.14 -13.12 -5.71
C ASP A 18 -14.32 -12.32 -4.68
N GLY A 19 -15.02 -11.81 -3.67
CA GLY A 19 -14.42 -10.98 -2.63
C GLY A 19 -13.73 -11.81 -1.55
N ILE A 20 -12.70 -11.23 -0.93
CA ILE A 20 -12.11 -11.78 0.29
C ILE A 20 -12.95 -11.31 1.48
N ALA A 21 -13.56 -12.25 2.22
CA ALA A 21 -14.39 -11.93 3.39
C ALA A 21 -13.54 -11.47 4.59
N ASP A 22 -12.42 -12.15 4.85
CA ASP A 22 -11.47 -11.83 5.91
C ASP A 22 -10.15 -11.35 5.31
N ILE A 23 -10.02 -10.02 5.17
CA ILE A 23 -8.86 -9.38 4.56
C ILE A 23 -7.62 -9.57 5.44
N GLU A 24 -7.78 -9.40 6.75
CA GLU A 24 -6.71 -9.55 7.72
C GLU A 24 -6.20 -10.99 7.73
N GLY A 25 -7.10 -11.98 7.83
CA GLY A 25 -6.75 -13.39 7.77
C GLY A 25 -6.01 -13.77 6.48
N ALA A 26 -6.50 -13.30 5.32
CA ALA A 26 -5.84 -13.54 4.04
C ALA A 26 -4.43 -12.93 3.97
N VAL A 27 -4.23 -11.73 4.52
CA VAL A 27 -2.90 -11.10 4.59
C VAL A 27 -1.95 -11.93 5.46
N LEU A 28 -2.41 -12.39 6.63
CA LEU A 28 -1.59 -13.23 7.50
C LEU A 28 -1.23 -14.57 6.82
N GLU A 29 -2.18 -15.19 6.13
CA GLU A 29 -1.95 -16.42 5.38
C GLU A 29 -0.86 -16.22 4.31
N GLU A 30 -0.93 -15.15 3.52
CA GLU A 30 0.07 -14.85 2.50
C GLU A 30 1.44 -14.53 3.10
N LEU A 31 1.49 -13.75 4.19
CA LEU A 31 2.75 -13.46 4.89
C LEU A 31 3.41 -14.73 5.45
N SER A 32 2.62 -15.68 5.97
CA SER A 32 3.14 -16.94 6.51
C SER A 32 3.85 -17.83 5.49
N LYS A 33 3.59 -17.62 4.19
CA LYS A 33 4.23 -18.35 3.08
C LYS A 33 5.63 -17.82 2.77
N LEU A 34 6.02 -16.67 3.30
CA LEU A 34 7.26 -15.98 2.98
C LEU A 34 8.40 -16.40 3.92
N ALA A 35 9.25 -17.32 3.46
CA ALA A 35 10.42 -17.80 4.23
C ALA A 35 11.43 -16.69 4.61
N CYS A 36 11.44 -15.55 3.90
CA CYS A 36 12.32 -14.44 4.23
C CYS A 36 11.94 -13.72 5.54
N LEU A 37 10.71 -13.90 6.03
CA LEU A 37 10.25 -13.25 7.26
C LEU A 37 10.81 -13.89 8.52
N ASP A 38 11.36 -15.11 8.44
CA ASP A 38 12.06 -15.78 9.55
C ASP A 38 13.28 -14.98 10.04
N ALA A 39 13.84 -14.11 9.19
CA ALA A 39 14.96 -13.24 9.55
C ALA A 39 14.53 -11.97 10.31
N VAL A 40 13.23 -11.69 10.40
CA VAL A 40 12.71 -10.49 11.07
C VAL A 40 12.59 -10.76 12.56
N GLY A 41 13.60 -10.32 13.31
CA GLY A 41 13.62 -10.43 14.78
C GLY A 41 13.07 -9.19 15.49
N GLU A 42 12.96 -9.30 16.82
CA GLU A 42 12.58 -8.20 17.70
C GLU A 42 13.47 -6.97 17.47
N GLY A 43 12.85 -5.79 17.43
CA GLY A 43 13.54 -4.52 17.21
C GLY A 43 13.92 -4.22 15.76
N SER A 44 13.73 -5.17 14.82
CA SER A 44 14.01 -4.94 13.40
C SER A 44 13.21 -3.76 12.85
N SER A 45 13.86 -2.89 12.08
CA SER A 45 13.19 -1.79 11.38
C SER A 45 12.66 -2.29 10.03
N VAL A 46 11.36 -2.16 9.77
CA VAL A 46 10.70 -2.73 8.58
C VAL A 46 9.97 -1.63 7.81
N ALA A 47 10.42 -1.37 6.57
CA ALA A 47 9.72 -0.45 5.67
C ALA A 47 8.56 -1.16 4.97
N VAL A 48 7.34 -0.70 5.18
CA VAL A 48 6.13 -1.17 4.48
C VAL A 48 5.81 -0.18 3.36
N THR A 49 5.77 -0.65 2.13
CA THR A 49 5.48 0.23 0.98
C THR A 49 3.98 0.42 0.80
N ALA A 50 3.57 1.64 0.49
CA ALA A 50 2.19 1.97 0.13
C ALA A 50 2.15 2.67 -1.24
N GLY A 51 1.42 2.07 -2.18
CA GLY A 51 1.26 2.57 -3.54
C GLY A 51 -0.01 3.38 -3.74
N SER A 52 -0.17 3.92 -4.96
CA SER A 52 -1.33 4.73 -5.37
C SER A 52 -2.31 4.01 -6.30
N ARG A 53 -2.11 2.71 -6.52
CA ARG A 53 -2.99 1.91 -7.38
C ARG A 53 -4.24 1.50 -6.60
N GLY A 54 -5.38 1.48 -7.29
CA GLY A 54 -6.68 1.19 -6.70
C GLY A 54 -6.81 -0.25 -6.22
N ILE A 55 -6.37 -0.51 -4.99
CA ILE A 55 -6.66 -1.74 -4.25
C ILE A 55 -7.84 -1.43 -3.31
N ARG A 56 -8.94 -2.15 -3.47
CA ARG A 56 -10.09 -2.02 -2.55
C ARG A 56 -9.62 -2.39 -1.14
N HIS A 57 -9.91 -1.52 -0.16
CA HIS A 57 -9.48 -1.67 1.24
C HIS A 57 -7.96 -1.72 1.46
N ILE A 58 -7.18 -0.97 0.65
CA ILE A 58 -5.72 -0.89 0.80
C ILE A 58 -5.28 -0.53 2.22
N ASN A 59 -6.01 0.33 2.94
CA ASN A 59 -5.76 0.63 4.33
C ASN A 59 -5.84 -0.59 5.26
N ARG A 60 -6.83 -1.47 5.08
CA ARG A 60 -6.96 -2.69 5.90
C ARG A 60 -5.82 -3.65 5.64
N VAL A 61 -5.45 -3.81 4.37
CA VAL A 61 -4.30 -4.63 3.96
C VAL A 61 -3.01 -4.10 4.59
N THR A 62 -2.71 -2.80 4.41
CA THR A 62 -1.52 -2.17 4.97
C THR A 62 -1.51 -2.26 6.50
N ALA A 63 -2.64 -2.03 7.18
CA ALA A 63 -2.74 -2.15 8.62
C ALA A 63 -2.51 -3.59 9.11
N ALA A 64 -2.98 -4.60 8.39
CA ALA A 64 -2.73 -6.00 8.71
C ALA A 64 -1.24 -6.35 8.62
N VAL A 65 -0.55 -5.87 7.58
CA VAL A 65 0.92 -6.03 7.43
C VAL A 65 1.66 -5.34 8.59
N VAL A 66 1.29 -4.11 8.94
CA VAL A 66 1.89 -3.38 10.08
C VAL A 66 1.68 -4.13 11.39
N ARG A 67 0.46 -4.63 11.65
CA ARG A 67 0.16 -5.42 12.85
C ARG A 67 0.96 -6.71 12.91
N TYR A 68 1.12 -7.40 11.78
CA TYR A 68 1.95 -8.61 11.70
C TYR A 68 3.38 -8.31 12.15
N PHE A 69 4.04 -7.30 11.60
CA PHE A 69 5.42 -6.97 11.99
C PHE A 69 5.53 -6.51 13.45
N LYS A 70 4.56 -5.74 13.95
CA LYS A 70 4.50 -5.39 15.38
C LYS A 70 4.38 -6.64 16.27
N SER A 71 3.64 -7.66 15.84
CA SER A 71 3.49 -8.91 16.61
C SER A 71 4.79 -9.71 16.73
N LEU A 72 5.73 -9.51 15.79
CA LEU A 72 7.09 -10.04 15.85
C LEU A 72 8.05 -9.19 16.70
N GLY A 73 7.55 -8.11 17.33
CA GLY A 73 8.38 -7.15 18.07
C GLY A 73 9.18 -6.19 17.16
N ALA A 74 8.92 -6.18 15.86
CA ALA A 74 9.56 -5.26 14.93
C ALA A 74 8.98 -3.83 15.03
N ARG A 75 9.68 -2.89 14.40
CA ARG A 75 9.33 -1.46 14.33
C ARG A 75 8.99 -1.09 12.88
N PRO A 76 7.76 -1.40 12.40
CA PRO A 76 7.37 -1.05 11.05
C PRO A 76 7.13 0.46 10.90
N PHE A 77 7.40 0.98 9.71
CA PHE A 77 7.01 2.32 9.27
C PHE A 77 6.61 2.26 7.80
N ILE A 78 5.73 3.15 7.38
CA ILE A 78 5.20 3.15 6.01
C ILE A 78 5.97 4.16 5.18
N ILE A 79 6.27 3.81 3.92
CA ILE A 79 6.83 4.72 2.92
C ILE A 79 5.95 4.76 1.66
N PRO A 80 5.75 5.92 1.03
CA PRO A 80 5.08 6.00 -0.27
C PRO A 80 5.98 5.41 -1.35
N ALA A 81 5.48 4.45 -2.12
CA ALA A 81 6.17 3.81 -3.24
C ALA A 81 5.39 4.02 -4.55
N MET A 82 5.21 5.29 -4.93
CA MET A 82 4.26 5.69 -5.98
C MET A 82 4.85 6.57 -7.10
N GLY A 83 6.15 6.80 -7.11
CA GLY A 83 6.83 7.56 -8.16
C GLY A 83 6.29 8.99 -8.29
N SER A 84 5.89 9.40 -9.50
CA SER A 84 5.43 10.77 -9.79
C SER A 84 4.05 11.12 -9.25
N HIS A 85 3.32 10.17 -8.66
CA HIS A 85 2.07 10.46 -8.00
C HIS A 85 2.26 11.46 -6.86
N GLY A 86 1.26 12.32 -6.64
CA GLY A 86 1.37 13.40 -5.64
C GLY A 86 2.33 14.50 -6.07
N GLY A 87 2.59 14.65 -7.37
CA GLY A 87 3.49 15.69 -7.89
C GLY A 87 4.96 15.46 -7.55
N SER A 88 5.35 14.24 -7.19
CA SER A 88 6.71 13.93 -6.69
C SER A 88 7.12 14.79 -5.49
N THR A 89 6.18 15.17 -4.61
CA THR A 89 6.48 15.86 -3.35
C THR A 89 6.10 15.02 -2.15
N ALA A 90 6.82 15.23 -1.04
CA ALA A 90 6.57 14.52 0.21
C ALA A 90 5.14 14.76 0.72
N GLU A 91 4.66 16.00 0.62
CA GLU A 91 3.33 16.42 1.04
C GLU A 91 2.23 15.85 0.13
N GLY A 92 2.45 15.87 -1.19
CA GLY A 92 1.47 15.37 -2.15
C GLY A 92 1.30 13.86 -2.07
N GLN A 93 2.39 13.12 -1.88
CA GLN A 93 2.32 11.68 -1.63
C GLN A 93 1.65 11.34 -0.30
N MET A 94 1.94 12.11 0.76
CA MET A 94 1.27 11.96 2.05
C MET A 94 -0.25 12.20 1.94
N ALA A 95 -0.66 13.23 1.21
CA ALA A 95 -2.07 13.54 0.98
C ALA A 95 -2.81 12.40 0.24
N ILE A 96 -2.14 11.76 -0.72
CA ILE A 96 -2.69 10.59 -1.42
C ILE A 96 -2.87 9.42 -0.45
N LEU A 97 -1.85 9.08 0.35
CA LEU A 97 -1.96 8.01 1.34
C LEU A 97 -3.08 8.27 2.36
N ALA A 98 -3.18 9.52 2.85
CA ALA A 98 -4.25 9.93 3.76
C ALA A 98 -5.64 9.76 3.11
N SER A 99 -5.79 10.09 1.82
CA SER A 99 -7.05 9.88 1.09
C SER A 99 -7.47 8.41 0.97
N TYR A 100 -6.53 7.48 1.10
CA TYR A 100 -6.79 6.04 1.18
C TYR A 100 -6.99 5.53 2.59
N GLY A 101 -6.97 6.40 3.60
CA GLY A 101 -7.06 6.01 5.01
C GLY A 101 -5.75 5.45 5.58
N ILE A 102 -4.61 5.71 4.92
CA ILE A 102 -3.28 5.35 5.40
C ILE A 102 -2.71 6.59 6.11
N THR A 103 -2.94 6.67 7.41
CA THR A 103 -2.43 7.73 8.30
C THR A 103 -1.69 7.11 9.47
N GLU A 104 -0.83 7.87 10.14
CA GLU A 104 -0.09 7.37 11.32
C GLU A 104 -1.03 6.86 12.41
N GLU A 105 -2.12 7.57 12.67
CA GLU A 105 -3.15 7.18 13.63
C GLU A 105 -3.82 5.85 13.24
N ALA A 106 -4.27 5.71 12.00
CA ALA A 106 -4.98 4.52 11.54
C ALA A 106 -4.07 3.28 11.48
N MET A 107 -2.78 3.47 11.20
CA MET A 107 -1.78 2.39 11.09
C MET A 107 -1.08 2.11 12.43
N GLY A 108 -1.12 3.08 13.35
CA GLY A 108 -0.40 3.09 14.62
C GLY A 108 1.12 3.11 14.45
N CYS A 109 1.65 3.50 13.31
CA CYS A 109 3.10 3.60 13.04
C CYS A 109 3.39 4.82 12.18
N GLU A 110 4.66 5.23 12.12
CA GLU A 110 5.09 6.38 11.33
C GLU A 110 4.79 6.19 9.83
N VAL A 111 4.47 7.29 9.16
CA VAL A 111 4.44 7.37 7.69
C VAL A 111 5.52 8.36 7.26
N ARG A 112 6.55 7.87 6.57
CA ARG A 112 7.72 8.64 6.18
C ARG A 112 7.72 8.88 4.68
N SER A 113 7.47 10.11 4.24
CA SER A 113 7.47 10.49 2.81
C SER A 113 8.72 11.26 2.35
N SER A 114 9.85 11.14 3.07
CA SER A 114 11.07 11.89 2.73
C SER A 114 11.55 11.58 1.32
N MET A 115 11.75 12.64 0.53
CA MET A 115 12.36 12.62 -0.80
C MET A 115 13.87 12.89 -0.75
N GLU A 116 14.44 13.15 0.43
CA GLU A 116 15.88 13.35 0.56
C GLU A 116 16.62 12.06 0.25
N VAL A 117 17.55 12.15 -0.69
CA VAL A 117 18.50 11.08 -0.99
C VAL A 117 19.75 11.29 -0.14
N VAL A 118 20.30 10.20 0.39
CA VAL A 118 21.64 10.24 0.99
C VAL A 118 22.63 10.32 -0.17
N THR A 119 23.36 11.42 -0.26
CA THR A 119 24.53 11.58 -1.14
C THR A 119 25.76 10.90 -0.57
#